data_AF-A0A957N2E7-F1
#
_entry.id   AF-A0A957N2E7-F1
#
_cell.length_a   1.000
_cell.length_b   1.000
_cell.length_c   1.000
_cell.angle_alpha   90.00
_cell.angle_beta   90.00
_cell.angle_gamma   90.00
#
_symmetry.space_group_name_H-M   'P 1'
#
loop_
_entity.id
_entity.type
_entity.pdbx_description
1 polymer ?
#
loop_
_entity_poly.entity_id
_entity_poly.type
_entity_poly.pdbx_seq_one_letter_code
_entity_poly.pdbx_strand_id
1 'polypeptide(L)' 'STDDTYPDVAPAFVAAVKEARPAMPVILAGYPKEQVETLRAAGIDEFIHLRADCLAVNAWLHRTIAI' A
#
# COMPACT_ATOMS: atom_id res chain seq x y z
N SER A 1 -11.88 -1.89 -6.15
CA SER A 1 -12.54 -1.56 -4.88
C SER A 1 -12.85 -0.08 -4.86
N THR A 2 -13.99 0.30 -4.29
CA THR A 2 -14.39 1.71 -4.13
C THR A 2 -13.63 2.30 -2.96
N ASP A 3 -13.21 3.57 -3.06
CA ASP A 3 -12.38 4.23 -2.04
C ASP A 3 -12.99 4.18 -0.62
N ASP A 4 -14.33 4.11 -0.51
CA ASP A 4 -15.06 4.01 0.76
C ASP A 4 -14.83 2.73 1.57
N THR A 5 -14.41 1.61 0.94
CA THR A 5 -14.25 0.33 1.68
C THR A 5 -12.82 0.05 2.14
N TYR A 6 -11.87 0.93 1.83
CA TYR A 6 -10.49 0.76 2.26
C TYR A 6 -10.25 0.85 3.77
N PRO A 7 -10.87 1.77 4.54
CA PRO A 7 -10.57 1.85 5.98
C PRO A 7 -11.00 0.61 6.76
N ASP A 8 -12.04 -0.11 6.32
CA ASP A 8 -12.50 -1.33 7.00
C ASP A 8 -11.73 -2.60 6.55
N VAL A 9 -11.36 -2.68 5.27
CA VAL A 9 -10.79 -3.92 4.71
C VAL A 9 -9.26 -3.87 4.60
N ALA A 10 -8.68 -2.70 4.33
CA ALA A 10 -7.24 -2.57 4.13
C ALA A 10 -6.42 -2.94 5.37
N PRO A 11 -6.79 -2.55 6.61
CA PRO A 11 -5.98 -2.88 7.79
C PRO A 11 -5.95 -4.38 8.06
N ALA A 12 -7.10 -5.06 7.99
CA ALA A 12 -7.19 -6.50 8.20
C ALA A 12 -6.43 -7.28 7.13
N PHE A 13 -6.51 -6.84 5.87
CA PHE A 13 -5.79 -7.46 4.76
C PHE A 13 -4.27 -7.28 4.90
N VAL A 14 -3.82 -6.05 5.18
CA VAL A 14 -2.39 -5.76 5.35
C VAL A 14 -1.82 -6.54 6.53
N ALA A 15 -2.54 -6.60 7.65
CA ALA A 15 -2.15 -7.39 8.81
C ALA A 15 -1.97 -8.87 8.44
N ALA A 16 -2.93 -9.48 7.74
CA ALA A 16 -2.83 -10.87 7.30
C ALA A 16 -1.65 -11.10 6.34
N VAL A 17 -1.39 -10.17 5.42
CA VAL A 17 -0.24 -10.25 4.50
C VAL A 17 1.08 -10.17 5.25
N LYS A 18 1.22 -9.21 6.19
CA LYS A 18 2.45 -9.03 6.97
C LYS A 18 2.66 -10.17 7.97
N GLU A 19 1.60 -10.79 8.49
CA GLU A 19 1.68 -12.00 9.31
C GLU A 19 2.24 -13.18 8.50
N ALA A 20 1.75 -13.38 7.28
CA ALA A 20 2.23 -14.46 6.41
C ALA A 20 3.63 -14.18 5.83
N ARG A 21 3.91 -12.92 5.48
CA ARG A 21 5.16 -12.46 4.84
C ARG A 21 5.47 -11.01 5.25
N PRO A 22 6.24 -10.78 6.33
CA PRO A 22 6.48 -9.44 6.85
C PRO A 22 7.24 -8.52 5.88
N ALA A 23 8.07 -9.10 5.00
CA ALA A 23 8.82 -8.37 3.98
C ALA A 23 8.02 -8.10 2.69
N MET A 24 6.77 -8.57 2.57
CA MET A 24 5.98 -8.35 1.36
C MET A 24 5.57 -6.88 1.27
N PRO A 25 5.91 -6.16 0.18
CA PRO A 25 5.43 -4.80 -0.02
C PRO A 25 3.93 -4.79 -0.34
N VAL A 26 3.20 -3.85 0.28
CA VAL A 26 1.79 -3.61 0.00
C VAL A 26 1.60 -2.21 -0.58
N ILE A 27 1.08 -2.15 -1.80
CA ILE A 27 0.79 -0.90 -2.51
C ILE A 27 -0.73 -0.73 -2.61
N LEU A 28 -1.27 0.40 -2.16
CA LEU A 28 -2.70 0.70 -2.28
C LEU A 28 -2.98 1.47 -3.57
N ALA A 29 -3.99 1.03 -4.33
CA ALA A 29 -4.50 1.76 -5.50
C ALA A 29 -5.54 2.80 -5.06
N GLY A 30 -5.14 4.07 -5.05
CA GLY A 30 -5.91 5.20 -4.54
C GLY A 30 -5.06 6.12 -3.68
N TYR A 31 -5.50 7.37 -3.52
CA TYR A 31 -4.84 8.32 -2.61
C TYR A 31 -5.87 9.09 -1.79
N PRO A 32 -6.50 8.43 -0.80
CA PRO A 32 -7.45 9.07 0.11
C PRO A 32 -6.67 9.96 1.08
N LYS A 33 -6.48 11.24 0.70
CA LYS A 33 -5.62 12.21 1.41
C LYS A 33 -5.82 12.25 2.93
N GLU A 34 -7.06 12.14 3.38
CA GLU A 34 -7.43 12.19 4.81
C GLU A 34 -7.10 10.89 5.57
N GLN A 35 -6.89 9.79 4.87
CA GLN A 35 -6.65 8.46 5.44
C GLN A 35 -5.23 7.96 5.20
N VAL A 36 -4.36 8.71 4.50
CA VAL A 36 -3.00 8.29 4.16
C VAL A 36 -2.20 7.88 5.40
N GLU A 37 -2.28 8.66 6.48
CA GLU A 37 -1.54 8.36 7.71
C GLU A 37 -2.06 7.08 8.38
N THR A 38 -3.38 6.92 8.48
CA THR A 38 -4.01 5.69 9.01
C THR A 38 -3.64 4.46 8.19
N LEU A 39 -3.64 4.59 6.86
CA LEU A 39 -3.32 3.50 5.94
C LEU A 39 -1.82 3.13 5.99
N ARG A 40 -0.93 4.12 6.12
CA ARG A 40 0.50 3.86 6.38
C ARG A 40 0.72 3.20 7.73
N ALA A 41 0.03 3.65 8.78
CA ALA A 41 0.10 3.02 10.10
C ALA A 41 -0.42 1.58 10.10
N ALA A 42 -1.38 1.25 9.23
CA ALA A 42 -1.86 -0.10 9.01
C ALA A 42 -0.85 -1.02 8.27
N GLY A 43 0.23 -0.46 7.71
CA GLY A 43 1.30 -1.21 7.05
C GLY A 43 1.30 -1.13 5.52
N ILE A 44 0.58 -0.17 4.92
CA ILE A 44 0.70 0.14 3.49
C ILE A 44 2.02 0.87 3.25
N ASP A 45 2.84 0.31 2.38
CA ASP A 45 4.18 0.81 2.09
C ASP A 45 4.12 1.97 1.08
N GLU A 46 3.29 1.83 0.03
CA GLU A 46 3.19 2.80 -1.06
C GLU A 46 1.76 2.97 -1.61
N PHE A 47 1.56 4.05 -2.38
CA PHE A 47 0.28 4.36 -3.02
C PHE A 47 0.45 4.55 -4.53
N ILE A 48 -0.46 3.98 -5.33
CA ILE A 48 -0.53 4.20 -6.78
C ILE A 48 -1.82 4.94 -7.13
N HIS A 49 -1.69 6.07 -7.83
CA HIS A 49 -2.80 6.93 -8.22
C HIS A 49 -2.47 7.65 -9.53
N LEU A 50 -3.42 8.37 -10.13
CA LEU A 50 -3.26 9.00 -11.44
C LEU A 50 -2.07 9.99 -11.55
N ARG A 51 -1.62 10.53 -10.43
CA ARG A 51 -0.49 11.47 -10.35
C ARG A 51 0.76 10.85 -9.71
N ALA A 52 0.76 9.54 -9.48
CA ALA A 52 1.93 8.86 -8.94
C ALA A 52 3.02 8.81 -10.00
N ASP A 53 4.27 8.96 -9.58
CA ASP A 53 5.42 8.71 -10.43
C ASP A 53 5.60 7.20 -10.59
N CYS A 54 5.04 6.65 -11.68
CA CYS A 54 5.11 5.22 -11.97
C CYS A 54 6.55 4.70 -12.06
N LEU A 55 7.49 5.51 -12.55
CA LEU A 55 8.89 5.09 -12.67
C LEU A 55 9.53 4.97 -11.28
N ALA A 56 9.29 5.95 -10.41
CA ALA A 56 9.79 5.92 -9.04
C ALA A 56 9.20 4.74 -8.24
N VAL A 57 7.88 4.53 -8.32
CA VAL A 57 7.19 3.41 -7.65
C VAL A 57 7.74 2.07 -8.15
N ASN A 58 7.92 1.92 -9.46
CA ASN A 58 8.46 0.69 -10.03
C ASN A 58 9.92 0.47 -9.61
N ALA A 59 10.76 1.51 -9.66
CA ALA A 59 12.15 1.42 -9.24
C ALA A 59 12.28 1.06 -7.75
N TRP A 60 11.40 1.60 -6.89
CA TRP A 60 11.31 1.20 -5.49
C TRP A 60 10.88 -0.26 -5.37
N LEU A 61 9.79 -0.67 -6.03
CA LEU A 61 9.27 -2.02 -5.94
C LEU A 61 10.32 -3.06 -6.36
N HIS A 62 11.01 -2.83 -7.48
CA HIS A 62 12.09 -3.69 -7.94
C HIS A 62 13.21 -3.85 -6.90
N ARG A 63 13.62 -2.78 -6.20
CA ARG A 63 14.62 -2.89 -5.12
C ARG A 63 14.09 -3.61 -3.89
N THR A 64 12.79 -3.48 -3.60
CA THR A 64 12.17 -4.08 -2.43
C THR A 64 11.95 -5.59 -2.60
N ILE A 65 11.67 -6.05 -3.81
CA ILE A 65 11.40 -7.48 -4.10
C ILE A 65 12.59 -8.23 -4.69
N ALA A 66 13.55 -7.55 -5.32
CA ALA A 66 14.76 -8.19 -5.82
C ALA A 66 15.73 -8.42 -4.66
N ILE A 67 16.02 -9.69 -4.41
CA ILE A 67 17.05 -10.18 -3.48
C ILE A 67 18.43 -9.94 -4.08
#